data_AF-A0A1G8A9A5-F1
#
_entry.id   AF-A0A1G8A9A5-F1
#
_cell.length_a   1.000
_cell.length_b   1.000
_cell.length_c   1.000
_cell.angle_alpha   90.00
_cell.angle_beta   90.00
_cell.angle_gamma   90.00
#
_symmetry.space_group_name_H-M   'P 1'
#
loop_
_entity.id
_entity.type
_entity.pdbx_description
1 polymer ?
#
loop_
_entity_poly.entity_id
_entity_poly.type
_entity_poly.pdbx_seq_one_letter_code
_entity_poly.pdbx_strand_id
1 'polypeptide(L)'
;MALTPNDIVERTFETTRFRDGYDQDEVDNFLDEIVTEFRAIIAEKERLEARVAELESGAPAAPVAAPVASAPAPEPTPAPVVEAPAPAPAAEADASATAVSPEGLLALAQRVHDEHVAEGQRRKDELVAEAEGQAKEIETAATKRRADLDKEFEKTKTTLEQEKSDLETKIDELKTFERDYRLRLRGYIESQLRDLDRTSFAFGGSSAPAQQ
;
A
#
# COMPACT_ATOMS: atom_id res chain seq x y z
N MET A 1 31.22 -9.46 -10.05
CA MET A 1 30.83 -9.52 -8.63
C MET A 1 29.61 -8.62 -8.50
N ALA A 2 28.41 -9.21 -8.51
CA ALA A 2 27.17 -8.44 -8.44
C ALA A 2 26.85 -8.22 -6.95
N LEU A 3 26.45 -7.00 -6.59
CA LEU A 3 25.89 -6.74 -5.28
C LEU A 3 24.65 -7.63 -5.10
N THR A 4 24.49 -8.23 -3.93
CA THR A 4 23.26 -8.92 -3.54
C THR A 4 22.36 -7.97 -2.76
N PRO A 5 21.04 -8.22 -2.69
CA PRO A 5 20.15 -7.42 -1.86
C PRO A 5 20.59 -7.36 -0.38
N ASN A 6 21.23 -8.43 0.12
CA ASN A 6 21.73 -8.46 1.49
C ASN A 6 22.96 -7.58 1.70
N ASP A 7 23.81 -7.42 0.67
CA ASP A 7 24.98 -6.53 0.74
C ASP A 7 24.59 -5.05 0.88
N ILE A 8 23.38 -4.68 0.44
CA ILE A 8 22.84 -3.32 0.56
C ILE A 8 22.34 -3.08 1.99
N VAL A 9 21.65 -4.06 2.59
CA VAL A 9 21.14 -3.98 3.96
C VAL A 9 22.28 -3.95 4.99
N GLU A 10 23.35 -4.70 4.75
CA GLU A 10 24.52 -4.73 5.64
C GLU A 10 25.47 -3.52 5.43
N ARG A 11 25.16 -2.64 4.47
CA ARG A 11 26.04 -1.51 4.13
C ARG A 11 25.90 -0.39 5.15
N THR A 12 26.99 -0.08 5.85
CA THR A 12 27.09 1.11 6.71
C THR A 12 27.90 2.21 6.02
N PHE A 13 27.38 3.44 6.03
CA PHE A 13 28.06 4.63 5.52
C PHE A 13 28.73 5.43 6.65
N GLU A 14 29.85 6.08 6.37
CA GLU A 14 30.52 6.97 7.33
C GLU A 14 29.79 8.31 7.44
N THR A 15 29.54 8.80 8.65
CA THR A 15 28.85 10.07 8.90
C THR A 15 29.80 11.26 8.84
N THR A 16 29.49 12.26 7.99
CA THR A 16 30.32 13.47 7.85
C THR A 16 29.89 14.57 8.82
N ARG A 17 30.69 14.82 9.87
CA ARG A 17 30.36 15.80 10.93
C ARG A 17 30.59 17.28 10.56
N PHE A 18 31.36 17.57 9.51
CA PHE A 18 31.81 18.93 9.16
C PHE A 18 31.38 19.39 7.76
N ARG A 19 30.51 18.62 7.09
CA ARG A 19 30.00 18.93 5.75
C ARG A 19 28.50 18.62 5.72
N ASP A 20 27.76 19.36 4.91
CA ASP A 20 26.37 19.03 4.59
C ASP A 20 26.34 17.62 3.99
N GLY A 21 25.73 16.70 4.73
CA GLY A 21 25.57 15.31 4.37
C GLY A 21 24.13 15.03 3.94
N TYR A 22 23.89 13.82 3.43
CA TYR A 22 22.54 13.31 3.25
C TYR A 22 21.90 13.04 4.61
N ASP A 23 20.58 13.22 4.69
CA ASP A 23 19.81 12.84 5.86
C ASP A 23 19.78 11.31 6.00
N GLN A 24 20.04 10.80 7.20
CA GLN A 24 20.17 9.37 7.42
C GLN A 24 18.84 8.65 7.18
N ASP A 25 17.72 9.22 7.63
CA ASP A 25 16.41 8.59 7.51
C ASP A 25 15.95 8.60 6.03
N GLU A 26 16.26 9.67 5.28
CA GLU A 26 15.99 9.73 3.83
C GLU A 26 16.79 8.67 3.06
N VAL A 27 18.06 8.49 3.40
CA VAL A 27 18.92 7.47 2.79
C VAL A 27 18.43 6.07 3.14
N ASP A 28 18.08 5.80 4.39
CA ASP A 28 17.60 4.50 4.84
C ASP A 28 16.28 4.12 4.13
N ASN A 29 15.33 5.06 4.00
CA ASN A 29 14.08 4.84 3.26
C ASN A 29 14.33 4.53 1.77
N PHE A 30 15.26 5.24 1.13
CA PHE A 30 15.61 5.00 -0.27
C PHE A 30 16.28 3.64 -0.48
N LEU A 31 17.11 3.19 0.47
CA LEU A 31 17.74 1.88 0.41
C LEU A 31 16.72 0.75 0.57
N ASP A 32 15.69 0.92 1.41
CA ASP A 32 14.60 -0.05 1.56
C ASP A 32 13.79 -0.22 0.25
N GLU A 33 13.53 0.88 -0.45
CA GLU A 33 12.90 0.85 -1.79
C GLU A 33 13.75 0.08 -2.80
N ILE A 34 15.06 0.41 -2.86
CA ILE A 34 16.01 -0.28 -3.75
C ILE A 34 16.07 -1.77 -3.44
N VAL A 35 16.13 -2.19 -2.17
CA VAL A 35 16.21 -3.62 -1.81
C VAL A 35 14.96 -4.37 -2.27
N THR A 36 13.80 -3.72 -2.17
CA THR A 36 12.52 -4.31 -2.62
C THR A 36 12.51 -4.49 -4.14
N GLU A 37 12.85 -3.46 -4.90
CA GLU A 37 12.93 -3.54 -6.37
C GLU A 37 14.01 -4.53 -6.82
N PHE A 38 15.17 -4.53 -6.17
CA PHE A 38 16.28 -5.38 -6.55
C PHE A 38 15.96 -6.87 -6.33
N ARG A 39 15.23 -7.21 -5.26
CA ARG A 39 14.67 -8.56 -5.08
C ARG A 39 13.66 -8.92 -6.16
N ALA A 40 12.78 -7.98 -6.54
CA ALA A 40 11.81 -8.20 -7.60
C ALA A 40 12.49 -8.45 -8.96
N ILE A 41 13.53 -7.68 -9.30
CA ILE A 41 14.32 -7.84 -10.53
C ILE A 41 15.04 -9.18 -10.57
N ILE A 42 15.62 -9.62 -9.44
CA ILE A 42 16.28 -10.94 -9.38
C ILE A 42 15.25 -12.05 -9.60
N ALA A 43 14.09 -11.98 -8.95
CA ALA A 43 13.01 -12.95 -9.16
C ALA A 43 12.49 -12.95 -10.61
N GLU A 44 12.40 -11.78 -11.24
CA GLU A 44 12.04 -11.65 -12.65
C GLU A 44 13.11 -12.25 -13.56
N LYS A 45 14.39 -11.98 -13.29
CA LYS A 45 15.52 -12.59 -14.01
C LYS A 45 15.49 -14.10 -13.91
N GLU A 46 15.31 -14.66 -12.72
CA GLU A 46 15.20 -16.10 -12.50
C GLU A 46 14.00 -16.70 -13.25
N ARG A 47 12.86 -15.99 -13.26
CA ARG A 47 11.67 -16.39 -14.02
C ARG A 47 11.90 -16.36 -15.53
N LEU A 48 12.58 -15.33 -16.05
CA LEU A 48 12.96 -15.22 -17.46
C LEU A 48 13.95 -16.31 -17.85
N GLU A 49 14.96 -16.57 -17.03
CA GLU A 49 15.93 -17.65 -17.25
C GLU A 49 15.25 -19.02 -17.23
N ALA A 50 14.30 -19.26 -16.32
CA ALA A 50 13.49 -20.47 -16.31
C ALA A 50 12.65 -20.60 -17.59
N ARG A 51 12.06 -19.50 -18.08
CA ARG A 51 11.27 -19.49 -19.32
C ARG A 51 12.14 -19.74 -20.55
N VAL A 52 13.33 -19.16 -20.59
CA VAL A 52 14.32 -19.39 -21.65
C VAL A 52 14.78 -20.85 -21.62
N ALA A 53 15.11 -21.40 -20.45
CA ALA A 53 15.49 -22.80 -20.31
C ALA A 53 14.38 -23.78 -20.72
N GLU A 54 13.11 -23.46 -20.43
CA GLU A 54 11.94 -24.22 -20.89
C GLU A 54 11.82 -24.21 -22.43
N LEU A 55 12.01 -23.05 -23.05
CA LEU A 55 11.99 -22.89 -24.51
C LEU A 55 13.20 -23.55 -25.19
N GLU A 56 14.37 -23.54 -24.55
CA GLU A 56 15.62 -24.14 -25.05
C GLU A 56 15.66 -25.68 -24.87
N SER A 57 14.99 -26.22 -23.85
CA SER A 57 15.05 -27.65 -23.51
C SER A 57 14.05 -28.54 -24.28
N GLY A 58 13.06 -27.99 -25.00
CA GLY A 58 12.23 -28.85 -25.85
C GLY A 58 10.90 -28.29 -26.33
N ALA A 59 10.96 -27.59 -27.47
CA ALA A 59 10.04 -27.71 -28.61
C ALA A 59 8.67 -26.98 -28.57
N PRO A 60 7.91 -27.04 -29.69
CA PRO A 60 7.48 -25.94 -30.55
C PRO A 60 6.16 -25.31 -30.10
N ALA A 61 5.75 -24.27 -30.84
CA ALA A 61 4.45 -23.64 -30.73
C ALA A 61 3.26 -24.63 -30.67
N ALA A 62 2.44 -24.45 -29.62
CA ALA A 62 0.98 -24.30 -29.60
C ALA A 62 0.19 -25.30 -28.72
N PRO A 63 -0.93 -24.89 -28.07
CA PRO A 63 -1.38 -23.55 -27.73
C PRO A 63 -1.59 -23.32 -26.23
N VAL A 64 -1.51 -22.03 -25.90
CA VAL A 64 -1.97 -21.37 -24.67
C VAL A 64 -3.38 -21.80 -24.24
N ALA A 65 -3.48 -22.32 -23.02
CA ALA A 65 -4.66 -22.16 -22.18
C ALA A 65 -4.43 -20.92 -21.31
N ALA A 66 -5.00 -19.79 -21.71
CA ALA A 66 -5.14 -18.59 -20.88
C ALA A 66 -6.65 -18.32 -20.72
N PRO A 67 -7.14 -18.02 -19.51
CA PRO A 67 -8.44 -17.40 -19.33
C PRO A 67 -8.27 -15.88 -19.35
N VAL A 68 -8.69 -15.23 -20.44
CA VAL A 68 -9.01 -13.79 -20.52
C VAL A 68 -10.22 -13.65 -21.46
N ALA A 69 -11.39 -13.25 -20.97
CA ALA A 69 -11.84 -11.86 -20.75
C ALA A 69 -12.02 -11.05 -22.06
N SER A 70 -13.27 -10.61 -22.24
CA SER A 70 -13.90 -9.74 -23.25
C SER A 70 -13.05 -8.78 -24.13
N ALA A 71 -13.30 -8.86 -25.45
CA ALA A 71 -13.87 -7.84 -26.38
C ALA A 71 -13.34 -6.37 -26.42
N PRO A 72 -13.62 -5.58 -27.47
CA PRO A 72 -13.36 -5.75 -28.92
C PRO A 72 -12.81 -4.46 -29.61
N ALA A 73 -12.00 -4.57 -30.67
CA ALA A 73 -11.85 -3.51 -31.70
C ALA A 73 -11.16 -4.07 -32.97
N PRO A 74 -11.75 -3.92 -34.17
CA PRO A 74 -11.21 -4.48 -35.41
C PRO A 74 -10.43 -3.43 -36.21
N GLU A 75 -9.36 -3.83 -36.91
CA GLU A 75 -9.11 -3.47 -38.31
C GLU A 75 -7.95 -4.30 -38.91
N PRO A 76 -7.98 -4.57 -40.23
CA PRO A 76 -7.40 -5.75 -40.85
C PRO A 76 -6.02 -5.47 -41.46
N THR A 77 -5.15 -6.48 -41.48
CA THR A 77 -4.09 -6.56 -42.50
C THR A 77 -3.84 -8.02 -42.87
N PRO A 78 -3.51 -8.28 -44.15
CA PRO A 78 -3.77 -9.55 -44.82
C PRO A 78 -2.68 -10.60 -44.60
N ALA A 79 -3.11 -11.84 -44.81
CA ALA A 79 -2.38 -13.09 -44.74
C ALA A 79 -0.98 -13.09 -45.38
N PRO A 80 -0.12 -14.01 -44.92
CA PRO A 80 0.61 -14.87 -45.83
C PRO A 80 0.21 -16.34 -45.64
N VAL A 81 -0.01 -16.95 -46.80
CA VAL A 81 -0.28 -18.36 -47.08
C VAL A 81 0.83 -19.25 -46.52
N VAL A 82 0.47 -20.29 -45.76
CA VAL A 82 1.26 -21.52 -45.65
C VAL A 82 0.31 -22.73 -45.53
N GLU A 83 0.34 -23.53 -46.60
CA GLU A 83 0.37 -25.00 -46.60
C GLU A 83 -0.91 -25.80 -46.29
N ALA A 84 -1.37 -26.45 -47.37
CA ALA A 84 -2.34 -27.51 -47.38
C ALA A 84 -1.78 -28.81 -46.76
N PRO A 85 -2.60 -29.55 -46.00
CA PRO A 85 -2.53 -30.99 -45.95
C PRO A 85 -3.63 -31.59 -46.82
N ALA A 86 -3.24 -32.54 -47.67
CA ALA A 86 -4.12 -33.39 -48.44
C ALA A 86 -4.98 -34.30 -47.52
N PRO A 87 -6.21 -34.64 -47.95
CA PRO A 87 -7.19 -35.40 -47.17
C PRO A 87 -7.03 -36.92 -47.38
N ALA A 88 -7.23 -37.70 -46.32
CA ALA A 88 -7.47 -39.15 -46.37
C ALA A 88 -8.19 -39.58 -45.06
N PRO A 89 -9.01 -40.66 -45.06
CA PRO A 89 -10.46 -40.53 -45.24
C PRO A 89 -11.29 -41.06 -44.05
N ALA A 90 -12.54 -40.61 -44.02
CA ALA A 90 -13.76 -41.27 -43.55
C ALA A 90 -13.61 -42.42 -42.52
N ALA A 91 -13.92 -42.10 -41.26
CA ALA A 91 -14.52 -43.07 -40.35
C ALA A 91 -16.00 -43.19 -40.71
N GLU A 92 -16.38 -44.33 -41.30
CA GLU A 92 -17.77 -44.73 -41.50
C GLU A 92 -18.42 -44.96 -40.13
N ALA A 93 -19.21 -43.99 -39.68
CA ALA A 93 -20.19 -44.20 -38.64
C ALA A 93 -21.48 -44.70 -39.30
N ASP A 94 -21.78 -45.96 -39.01
CA ASP A 94 -22.98 -46.71 -39.37
C ASP A 94 -24.26 -45.88 -39.22
N ALA A 95 -24.81 -45.45 -40.35
CA ALA A 95 -26.11 -44.81 -40.45
C ALA A 95 -27.10 -45.83 -41.06
N SER A 96 -27.51 -46.81 -40.26
CA SER A 96 -28.81 -47.43 -40.47
C SER A 96 -29.90 -46.39 -40.18
N ALA A 97 -30.26 -45.66 -41.24
CA ALA A 97 -31.39 -44.76 -41.28
C ALA A 97 -32.69 -45.58 -41.20
N THR A 98 -33.17 -45.79 -39.98
CA THR A 98 -34.61 -45.89 -39.74
C THR A 98 -35.22 -44.62 -40.31
N ALA A 99 -36.25 -44.72 -41.15
CA ALA A 99 -36.88 -43.58 -41.81
C ALA A 99 -37.47 -42.60 -40.78
N VAL A 100 -36.65 -41.66 -40.30
CA VAL A 100 -37.10 -40.50 -39.52
C VAL A 100 -37.45 -39.43 -40.53
N SER A 101 -38.74 -39.10 -40.62
CA SER A 101 -39.25 -38.06 -41.51
C SER A 101 -38.45 -36.75 -41.33
N PRO A 102 -38.12 -36.02 -42.42
CA PRO A 102 -37.35 -34.76 -42.34
C PRO A 102 -38.01 -33.72 -41.42
N GLU A 103 -39.34 -33.73 -41.30
CA GLU A 103 -40.09 -32.90 -40.35
C GLU A 103 -39.83 -33.27 -38.88
N GLY A 104 -39.65 -34.56 -38.57
CA GLY A 104 -39.33 -35.02 -37.22
C GLY A 104 -37.92 -34.63 -36.78
N LEU A 105 -36.96 -34.58 -37.72
CA LEU A 105 -35.61 -34.10 -37.47
C LEU A 105 -35.57 -32.60 -37.18
N LEU A 106 -36.35 -31.80 -37.92
CA LEU A 106 -36.47 -30.35 -37.67
C LEU A 106 -37.12 -30.06 -36.31
N ALA A 107 -38.17 -30.78 -35.95
CA ALA A 107 -38.81 -30.63 -34.64
C ALA A 107 -37.89 -31.04 -33.49
N LEU A 108 -37.08 -32.09 -33.67
CA LEU A 108 -36.06 -32.49 -32.70
C LEU A 108 -34.96 -31.44 -32.59
N ALA A 109 -34.47 -30.89 -33.71
CA ALA A 109 -33.44 -29.86 -33.73
C ALA A 109 -33.91 -28.56 -33.04
N GLN A 110 -35.16 -28.13 -33.28
CA GLN A 110 -35.75 -26.98 -32.59
C GLN A 110 -35.86 -27.21 -31.08
N ARG A 111 -36.33 -28.40 -30.66
CA ARG A 111 -36.42 -28.74 -29.23
C ARG A 111 -35.06 -28.72 -28.55
N VAL A 112 -34.05 -29.34 -29.16
CA VAL A 112 -32.68 -29.35 -28.62
C VAL A 112 -32.10 -27.93 -28.58
N HIS A 113 -32.41 -27.09 -29.57
CA HIS A 113 -32.00 -25.69 -29.56
C HIS A 113 -32.65 -24.91 -28.41
N ASP A 114 -33.96 -25.02 -28.25
CA ASP A 114 -34.70 -24.35 -27.18
C ASP A 114 -34.22 -24.81 -25.80
N GLU A 115 -33.91 -26.10 -25.64
CA GLU A 115 -33.29 -26.66 -24.43
C GLU A 115 -31.92 -26.04 -24.15
N HIS A 116 -31.04 -25.94 -25.16
CA HIS A 116 -29.73 -25.29 -24.98
C HIS A 116 -29.84 -23.78 -24.70
N VAL A 117 -30.82 -23.09 -25.30
CA VAL A 117 -31.07 -21.68 -25.00
C VAL A 117 -31.54 -21.52 -23.55
N ALA A 118 -32.47 -22.36 -23.10
CA ALA A 118 -32.96 -22.34 -21.73
C ALA A 118 -31.84 -22.68 -20.73
N GLU A 119 -30.98 -23.65 -21.05
CA GLU A 119 -29.82 -24.00 -20.23
C GLU A 119 -28.80 -22.85 -20.18
N GLY A 120 -28.52 -22.20 -21.33
CA GLY A 120 -27.65 -21.04 -21.40
C GLY A 120 -28.18 -19.86 -20.58
N GLN A 121 -29.50 -19.61 -20.62
CA GLN A 121 -30.13 -18.57 -19.81
C GLN A 121 -30.03 -18.89 -18.31
N ARG A 122 -30.30 -20.13 -17.89
CA ARG A 122 -30.14 -20.54 -16.48
C ARG A 122 -28.71 -20.36 -15.98
N ARG A 123 -27.72 -20.85 -16.73
CA ARG A 123 -26.31 -20.70 -16.36
C ARG A 123 -25.88 -19.23 -16.28
N LYS A 124 -26.38 -18.40 -17.20
CA LYS A 124 -26.14 -16.95 -17.15
C LYS A 124 -26.75 -16.35 -15.90
N ASP A 125 -28.01 -16.64 -15.60
CA ASP A 125 -28.70 -16.05 -14.45
C ASP A 125 -28.08 -16.53 -13.12
N GLU A 126 -27.62 -17.78 -13.05
CA GLU A 126 -26.84 -18.32 -11.94
C GLU A 126 -25.51 -17.56 -11.74
N LEU A 127 -24.73 -17.38 -12.82
CA LEU A 127 -23.47 -16.63 -12.76
C LEU A 127 -23.68 -15.16 -12.40
N VAL A 128 -24.75 -14.53 -12.90
CA VAL A 128 -25.10 -13.16 -12.54
C VAL A 128 -25.47 -13.07 -11.07
N ALA A 129 -26.26 -14.01 -10.54
CA ALA A 129 -26.62 -14.04 -9.13
C ALA A 129 -25.40 -14.23 -8.21
N GLU A 130 -24.46 -15.11 -8.59
CA GLU A 130 -23.21 -15.29 -7.86
C GLU A 130 -22.34 -14.03 -7.89
N ALA A 131 -22.15 -13.43 -9.07
CA ALA A 131 -21.37 -12.20 -9.23
C ALA A 131 -21.97 -11.03 -8.43
N GLU A 132 -23.30 -10.88 -8.44
CA GLU A 132 -23.99 -9.88 -7.63
C GLU A 132 -23.87 -10.16 -6.13
N GLY A 133 -23.88 -11.43 -5.71
CA GLY A 133 -23.64 -11.83 -4.33
C GLY A 133 -22.25 -11.42 -3.87
N GLN A 134 -21.22 -11.78 -4.64
CA GLN A 134 -19.83 -11.40 -4.37
C GLN A 134 -19.64 -9.88 -4.37
N ALA A 135 -20.25 -9.16 -5.31
CA ALA A 135 -20.18 -7.70 -5.34
C ALA A 135 -20.76 -7.08 -4.07
N LYS A 136 -21.94 -7.53 -3.62
CA LYS A 136 -22.57 -7.06 -2.37
C LYS A 136 -21.73 -7.40 -1.14
N GLU A 137 -21.11 -8.58 -1.10
CA GLU A 137 -20.19 -8.95 -0.02
C GLU A 137 -18.96 -8.04 0.01
N ILE A 138 -18.35 -7.77 -1.14
CA ILE A 138 -17.21 -6.85 -1.25
C ILE A 138 -17.60 -5.44 -0.83
N GLU A 139 -18.75 -4.92 -1.28
CA GLU A 139 -19.24 -3.60 -0.90
C GLU A 139 -19.53 -3.49 0.60
N THR A 140 -20.17 -4.50 1.19
CA THR A 140 -20.44 -4.51 2.64
C THR A 140 -19.15 -4.66 3.45
N ALA A 141 -18.18 -5.45 2.99
CA ALA A 141 -16.86 -5.56 3.61
C ALA A 141 -16.08 -4.24 3.51
N ALA A 142 -16.07 -3.59 2.35
CA ALA A 142 -15.40 -2.31 2.11
C ALA A 142 -16.02 -1.18 2.94
N THR A 143 -17.35 -1.11 3.01
CA THR A 143 -18.05 -0.09 3.83
C THR A 143 -17.83 -0.30 5.33
N LYS A 144 -17.82 -1.55 5.82
CA LYS A 144 -17.43 -1.87 7.20
C LYS A 144 -15.99 -1.45 7.49
N ARG A 145 -15.04 -1.82 6.62
CA ARG A 145 -13.64 -1.45 6.77
C ARG A 145 -13.43 0.06 6.78
N ARG A 146 -14.15 0.80 5.93
CA ARG A 146 -14.16 2.26 5.94
C ARG A 146 -14.68 2.81 7.27
N ALA A 147 -15.83 2.32 7.74
CA ALA A 147 -16.41 2.77 9.00
C ALA A 147 -15.51 2.46 10.21
N ASP A 148 -14.79 1.35 10.21
CA ASP A 148 -13.86 1.01 11.28
C ASP A 148 -12.60 1.87 11.23
N LEU A 149 -12.05 2.14 10.04
CA LEU A 149 -10.96 3.12 9.88
C LEU A 149 -11.39 4.50 10.38
N ASP A 150 -12.56 4.99 9.99
CA ASP A 150 -13.09 6.28 10.43
C ASP A 150 -13.20 6.35 11.98
N LYS A 151 -13.62 5.27 12.64
CA LYS A 151 -13.64 5.21 14.11
C LYS A 151 -12.24 5.27 14.72
N GLU A 152 -11.26 4.57 14.16
CA GLU A 152 -9.88 4.62 14.65
C GLU A 152 -9.25 6.00 14.42
N PHE A 153 -9.54 6.64 13.28
CA PHE A 153 -9.14 8.02 13.01
C PHE A 153 -9.74 9.00 14.02
N GLU A 154 -11.04 8.91 14.30
CA GLU A 154 -11.65 9.80 15.31
C GLU A 154 -11.12 9.53 16.72
N LYS A 155 -10.86 8.27 17.10
CA LYS A 155 -10.21 7.95 18.39
C LYS A 155 -8.83 8.59 18.48
N THR A 156 -7.95 8.34 17.51
CA THR A 156 -6.58 8.89 17.51
C THR A 156 -6.59 10.42 17.52
N LYS A 157 -7.49 11.04 16.75
CA LYS A 157 -7.68 12.49 16.76
C LYS A 157 -8.10 13.00 18.13
N THR A 158 -9.06 12.36 18.80
CA THR A 158 -9.49 12.78 20.14
C THR A 158 -8.38 12.65 21.17
N THR A 159 -7.55 11.60 21.09
CA THR A 159 -6.37 11.44 21.96
C THR A 159 -5.34 12.54 21.70
N LEU A 160 -5.02 12.83 20.43
CA LEU A 160 -4.08 13.89 20.07
C LEU A 160 -4.58 15.28 20.50
N GLU A 161 -5.88 15.55 20.38
CA GLU A 161 -6.49 16.79 20.85
C GLU A 161 -6.38 16.93 22.38
N GLN A 162 -6.58 15.84 23.13
CA GLN A 162 -6.40 15.81 24.58
C GLN A 162 -4.93 16.06 24.96
N GLU A 163 -4.00 15.30 24.38
CA GLU A 163 -2.57 15.46 24.62
C GLU A 163 -2.08 16.87 24.30
N LYS A 164 -2.56 17.44 23.18
CA LYS A 164 -2.26 18.83 22.82
C LYS A 164 -2.76 19.80 23.89
N SER A 165 -4.00 19.66 24.35
CA SER A 165 -4.57 20.53 25.38
C SER A 165 -3.86 20.41 26.73
N ASP A 166 -3.42 19.20 27.09
CA ASP A 166 -2.64 18.95 28.31
C ASP A 166 -1.25 19.59 28.21
N LEU A 167 -0.59 19.46 27.06
CA LEU A 167 0.70 20.11 26.80
C LEU A 167 0.58 21.64 26.79
N GLU A 168 -0.46 22.20 26.18
CA GLU A 168 -0.74 23.64 26.19
C GLU A 168 -0.93 24.15 27.62
N THR A 169 -1.75 23.44 28.42
CA THR A 169 -1.93 23.75 29.84
C THR A 169 -0.59 23.69 30.59
N LYS A 170 0.22 22.66 30.33
CA LYS A 170 1.51 22.50 31.00
C LYS A 170 2.51 23.61 30.65
N ILE A 171 2.51 24.05 29.40
CA ILE A 171 3.32 25.18 28.94
C ILE A 171 2.93 26.45 29.69
N ASP A 172 1.64 26.72 29.84
CA ASP A 172 1.16 27.94 30.53
C ASP A 172 1.41 27.90 32.05
N GLU A 173 1.31 26.71 32.66
CA GLU A 173 1.76 26.49 34.04
C GLU A 173 3.26 26.79 34.19
N LEU A 174 4.11 26.26 33.31
CA LEU A 174 5.56 26.46 33.37
C LEU A 174 5.95 27.93 33.14
N LYS A 175 5.30 28.62 32.20
CA LYS A 175 5.49 30.07 31.98
C LYS A 175 5.11 30.88 33.22
N THR A 176 4.00 30.52 33.87
CA THR A 176 3.55 31.21 35.09
C THR A 176 4.50 30.92 36.25
N PHE A 177 4.92 29.66 36.42
CA PHE A 177 5.91 29.27 37.41
C PHE A 177 7.23 30.01 37.22
N GLU A 178 7.73 30.10 35.98
CA GLU A 178 8.96 30.84 35.67
C GLU A 178 8.84 32.32 36.03
N ARG A 179 7.75 32.97 35.62
CA ARG A 179 7.48 34.37 35.94
C ARG A 179 7.47 34.60 37.45
N ASP A 180 6.74 33.76 38.19
CA ASP A 180 6.64 33.88 39.64
C ASP A 180 7.95 33.55 40.36
N TYR A 181 8.73 32.62 39.82
CA TYR A 181 10.06 32.28 40.34
C TYR A 181 11.04 33.43 40.14
N ARG A 182 11.07 34.04 38.94
CA ARG A 182 11.88 35.24 38.66
C ARG A 182 11.51 36.41 39.56
N LEU A 183 10.21 36.65 39.78
CA LEU A 183 9.74 37.69 40.70
C LEU A 183 10.16 37.40 42.15
N ARG A 184 10.01 36.15 42.62
CA ARG A 184 10.46 35.73 43.96
C ARG A 184 11.96 35.88 44.14
N LEU A 185 12.76 35.43 43.17
CA LEU A 185 14.21 35.54 43.20
C LEU A 185 14.65 37.02 43.22
N ARG A 186 14.05 37.86 42.38
CA ARG A 186 14.31 39.30 42.38
C ARG A 186 13.98 39.94 43.74
N GLY A 187 12.79 39.65 44.29
CA GLY A 187 12.38 40.18 45.59
C GLY A 187 13.28 39.72 46.74
N TYR A 188 13.73 38.46 46.70
CA TYR A 188 14.70 37.93 47.67
C TYR A 188 16.03 38.67 47.61
N ILE A 189 16.60 38.84 46.40
CA ILE A 189 17.85 39.59 46.21
C ILE A 189 17.70 41.05 46.65
N GLU A 190 16.61 41.72 46.30
CA GLU A 190 16.32 43.10 46.73
C GLU A 190 16.13 43.24 48.26
N SER A 191 15.60 42.21 48.93
CA SER A 191 15.54 42.17 50.40
C SER A 191 16.93 42.03 50.99
N GLN A 192 17.73 41.08 50.49
CA GLN A 192 19.11 40.86 50.97
C GLN A 192 19.98 42.12 50.79
N LEU A 193 19.87 42.80 49.65
CA LEU A 193 20.58 44.06 49.41
C LEU A 193 20.17 45.15 50.41
N ARG A 194 18.87 45.31 50.68
CA ARG A 194 18.38 46.28 51.67
C ARG A 194 18.86 45.98 53.09
N ASP A 195 18.95 44.70 53.46
CA ASP A 195 19.44 44.30 54.78
C ASP A 195 20.96 44.56 54.91
N LEU A 196 21.72 44.35 53.83
CA LEU A 196 23.14 44.75 53.77
C LEU A 196 23.31 46.26 53.86
N ASP A 197 22.52 47.03 53.12
CA ASP A 197 22.54 48.49 53.18
C ASP A 197 22.24 48.97 54.61
N ARG A 198 21.17 48.46 55.24
CA ARG A 198 20.84 48.78 56.64
C ARG A 198 21.98 48.45 57.61
N THR A 199 22.60 47.27 57.45
CA THR A 199 23.73 46.86 58.27
C THR A 199 24.92 47.80 58.07
N SER A 200 25.19 48.24 56.84
CA SER A 200 26.24 49.21 56.53
C SER A 200 25.96 50.60 57.15
N PHE A 201 24.71 51.09 57.09
CA PHE A 201 24.30 52.36 57.70
C PHE A 201 24.37 52.31 59.23
N ALA A 202 24.03 51.18 59.86
CA ALA A 202 24.16 50.99 61.31
C ALA A 202 25.62 51.04 61.78
N PHE A 203 26.58 50.59 60.95
CA PHE A 203 28.00 50.64 61.26
C PHE A 203 28.62 52.03 61.01
N GLY A 204 28.19 52.73 59.94
CA GLY A 204 28.70 54.06 59.58
C GLY A 204 28.17 55.23 60.44
N GLY A 205 27.04 55.05 61.13
CA GLY A 205 26.41 56.10 61.96
C GLY A 205 26.99 56.30 63.36
N SER A 206 28.03 55.55 63.77
CA SER A 206 28.63 55.64 65.12
C SER A 206 29.81 56.60 65.24
N SER A 207 30.20 57.31 64.16
CA SER A 207 31.17 58.41 64.23
C SER A 207 30.45 59.71 64.61
N ALA A 208 30.27 59.93 65.91
CA ALA A 208 29.79 61.21 66.45
C ALA A 208 30.84 62.33 66.23
N PRO A 209 30.40 63.60 65.99
CA PRO A 209 31.32 64.72 65.82
C PRO A 209 31.92 65.11 67.18
N ALA A 210 33.24 65.09 67.30
CA ALA A 210 33.95 65.69 68.41
C ALA A 210 33.73 67.21 68.38
N GLN A 211 32.92 67.73 69.30
CA GLN A 211 32.80 69.17 69.56
C GLN A 211 33.92 69.63 70.50
N GLN A 212 34.54 70.74 70.08
CA GLN A 212 35.35 71.73 70.81
C GLN A 212 36.69 71.28 71.43
#